data_AF-R9J1I5-F1
#
_entry.id   AF-R9J1I5-F1
#
_cell.length_a   1.000
_cell.length_b   1.000
_cell.length_c   1.000
_cell.angle_alpha   90.00
_cell.angle_beta   90.00
_cell.angle_gamma   90.00
#
_symmetry.space_group_name_H-M   'P 1'
#
loop_
_entity.id
_entity.type
_entity.pdbx_description
1 polymer ?
#
loop_
_entity_poly.entity_id
_entity_poly.type
_entity_poly.pdbx_seq_one_letter_code
_entity_poly.pdbx_strand_id
1 'polypeptide(L)'
;MVSLSYQHLRKIQTTRRVILCISLPYFLVLFHTIMMNFINKVLCHFESCFSRKASFGWFVTITLGLMLRSDKLGITSVIRDLALCPGCYGSMIHFFRSSSWSLENLRLRWFSAVKEYSPLYQEGGFHVLVGDGVKQSKEGRRMPGVKKLFQESENSAKPEYIHGHMFGGLGILAGNERSWACIPLSIRLHDGLQAAREWKDAAVSSSSHVIQMVEDAYQAALTFGDSLLLLDRYFLTVPALERLQSLNSSGDIRMEIVTKAKKSAVAYEKPGPRKSRRGRPPRKGAAVHLKEAFLSRKEEFQDAEIELYGRKESIRCLCLDLLWGQKLYQQLRFVLVEMNGIQSILVSTSLELEPLSVIRLYSYRFRIECTFRELKQQTGAFCYHFWSKHMPKLSYYQKKEEASPLEKVVEEKEHSNILKTVRAIEVHMVLSCAAMGILQSLSILMSGEFSPGQFRYQRTPSKGRVSEAALMAYMRKYFFLFTEKHPELQITQIIRNQQDTSGTYEDSLAS
;
A
#
# COMPACT_ATOMS: atom_id res chain seq x y z
N MET A 1 -54.15 -29.84 -47.39
CA MET A 1 -52.82 -30.14 -47.97
C MET A 1 -52.15 -28.80 -48.25
N VAL A 2 -50.91 -28.60 -47.77
CA VAL A 2 -50.06 -27.37 -47.89
C VAL A 2 -50.56 -26.19 -47.02
N SER A 3 -49.82 -25.49 -46.15
CA SER A 3 -48.38 -25.37 -45.86
C SER A 3 -48.22 -24.99 -44.37
N LEU A 4 -47.44 -25.75 -43.61
CA LEU A 4 -46.96 -25.40 -42.26
C LEU A 4 -45.44 -25.23 -42.35
N SER A 5 -45.00 -24.13 -42.96
CA SER A 5 -43.58 -23.81 -43.09
C SER A 5 -43.37 -22.31 -43.22
N TYR A 6 -43.65 -21.52 -42.17
CA TYR A 6 -43.19 -20.12 -42.13
C TYR A 6 -42.93 -19.54 -40.73
N GLN A 7 -42.77 -20.38 -39.70
CA GLN A 7 -42.40 -19.91 -38.35
C GLN A 7 -41.05 -20.43 -37.82
N HIS A 8 -40.37 -21.34 -38.52
CA HIS A 8 -39.06 -21.85 -38.07
C HIS A 8 -37.84 -21.13 -38.64
N LEU A 9 -37.99 -20.31 -39.68
CA LEU A 9 -36.87 -19.57 -40.30
C LEU A 9 -36.62 -18.18 -39.69
N ARG A 10 -37.55 -17.63 -38.88
CA ARG A 10 -37.32 -16.36 -38.15
C ARG A 10 -36.64 -16.52 -36.79
N LYS A 11 -36.49 -17.74 -36.25
CA LYS A 11 -35.76 -17.98 -34.99
C LYS A 11 -34.28 -18.36 -35.19
N ILE A 12 -33.86 -18.69 -36.41
CA ILE A 12 -32.46 -19.05 -36.71
C ILE A 12 -31.65 -17.84 -37.21
N GLN A 13 -32.29 -16.81 -37.78
CA GLN A 13 -31.59 -15.58 -38.18
C GLN A 13 -31.37 -14.56 -37.05
N THR A 14 -32.14 -14.59 -35.96
CA THR A 14 -31.92 -13.72 -34.80
C THR A 14 -30.80 -14.23 -33.90
N THR A 15 -30.57 -15.55 -33.84
CA THR A 15 -29.47 -16.14 -33.05
C THR A 15 -28.12 -16.03 -33.79
N ARG A 16 -28.12 -15.98 -35.13
CA ARG A 16 -26.90 -15.67 -35.91
C ARG A 16 -26.51 -14.19 -35.88
N ARG A 17 -27.42 -13.26 -35.56
CA ARG A 17 -27.07 -11.83 -35.36
C ARG A 17 -26.53 -11.49 -33.96
N VAL A 18 -26.65 -12.41 -33.00
CA VAL A 18 -26.10 -12.22 -31.64
C VAL A 18 -24.72 -12.87 -31.48
N ILE A 19 -24.34 -13.81 -32.36
CA ILE A 19 -23.06 -14.53 -32.26
C ILE A 19 -22.02 -14.06 -33.32
N LEU A 20 -22.41 -13.28 -34.33
CA LEU A 20 -21.48 -12.75 -35.35
C LEU A 20 -21.08 -11.27 -35.17
N CYS A 21 -21.37 -10.67 -34.02
CA CYS A 21 -20.92 -9.31 -33.66
C CYS A 21 -19.91 -9.28 -32.50
N ILE A 22 -19.28 -10.41 -32.17
CA ILE A 22 -18.07 -10.43 -31.33
C ILE A 22 -16.88 -10.75 -32.24
N SER A 23 -16.75 -10.02 -33.36
CA SER A 23 -15.40 -9.58 -33.69
C SER A 23 -15.00 -8.70 -32.52
N LEU A 24 -14.21 -9.25 -31.59
CA LEU A 24 -13.56 -8.42 -30.59
C LEU A 24 -12.85 -7.35 -31.43
N PRO A 25 -13.23 -6.05 -31.37
CA PRO A 25 -12.58 -5.04 -32.18
C PRO A 25 -11.08 -5.20 -31.94
N TYR A 26 -10.28 -5.18 -33.01
CA TYR A 26 -8.83 -5.40 -32.99
C TYR A 26 -8.15 -4.65 -31.82
N PHE A 27 -8.68 -3.46 -31.52
CA PHE A 27 -8.42 -2.66 -30.32
C PHE A 27 -8.42 -3.47 -29.01
N LEU A 28 -9.51 -4.17 -28.67
CA LEU A 28 -9.61 -4.96 -27.44
C LEU A 28 -8.59 -6.11 -27.38
N VAL A 29 -8.20 -6.69 -28.52
CA VAL A 29 -7.21 -7.79 -28.55
C VAL A 29 -5.81 -7.28 -28.19
N LEU A 30 -5.39 -6.15 -28.77
CA LEU A 30 -4.08 -5.57 -28.49
C LEU A 30 -3.90 -5.22 -27.00
N PHE A 31 -4.90 -4.63 -26.37
CA PHE A 31 -4.84 -4.32 -24.93
C PHE A 31 -4.81 -5.55 -24.04
N HIS A 32 -5.54 -6.61 -24.40
CA HIS A 32 -5.46 -7.87 -23.67
C HIS A 32 -4.03 -8.39 -23.66
N THR A 33 -3.36 -8.38 -24.82
CA THR A 33 -1.98 -8.82 -24.96
C THR A 33 -1.03 -7.96 -24.13
N ILE A 34 -1.15 -6.62 -24.18
CA ILE A 34 -0.32 -5.71 -23.37
C ILE A 34 -0.50 -5.98 -21.88
N MET A 35 -1.74 -6.11 -21.42
CA MET A 35 -2.05 -6.35 -20.01
C MET A 35 -1.50 -7.69 -19.52
N MET A 36 -1.72 -8.78 -20.27
CA MET A 36 -1.23 -10.10 -19.90
C MET A 36 0.29 -10.18 -19.92
N ASN A 37 0.93 -9.56 -20.91
CA ASN A 37 2.39 -9.47 -20.97
C ASN A 37 2.96 -8.69 -19.78
N PHE A 38 2.32 -7.59 -19.40
CA PHE A 38 2.72 -6.80 -18.23
C PHE A 38 2.59 -7.65 -16.94
N ILE A 39 1.44 -8.28 -16.72
CA ILE A 39 1.21 -9.14 -15.55
C ILE A 39 2.21 -10.29 -15.52
N ASN A 40 2.45 -10.94 -16.67
CA ASN A 40 3.43 -12.02 -16.79
C ASN A 40 4.83 -11.53 -16.42
N LYS A 41 5.31 -10.43 -16.98
CA LYS A 41 6.63 -9.86 -16.68
C LYS A 41 6.79 -9.57 -15.18
N VAL A 42 5.84 -8.86 -14.59
CA VAL A 42 5.91 -8.48 -13.17
C VAL A 42 5.89 -9.70 -12.26
N LEU A 43 4.99 -10.67 -12.49
CA LEU A 43 4.91 -11.87 -11.65
C LEU A 43 6.11 -12.80 -11.84
N CYS A 44 6.62 -12.97 -13.06
CA CYS A 44 7.79 -13.80 -13.33
C CYS A 44 9.09 -13.22 -12.75
N HIS A 45 9.14 -11.90 -12.50
CA HIS A 45 10.24 -11.28 -11.76
C HIS A 45 10.48 -11.94 -10.39
N PHE A 46 9.44 -12.51 -9.78
CA PHE A 46 9.52 -13.18 -8.49
C PHE A 46 10.05 -14.61 -8.54
N GLU A 47 10.25 -15.22 -9.71
CA GLU A 47 10.63 -16.64 -9.81
C GLU A 47 11.88 -16.97 -8.99
N SER A 48 12.89 -16.09 -9.06
CA SER A 48 14.15 -16.20 -8.31
C SER A 48 14.00 -16.15 -6.78
N CYS A 49 12.86 -15.70 -6.25
CA CYS A 49 12.60 -15.65 -4.82
C CYS A 49 12.17 -16.99 -4.22
N PHE A 50 11.98 -18.03 -5.05
CA PHE A 50 11.47 -19.32 -4.62
C PHE A 50 12.47 -20.44 -4.86
N SER A 51 12.78 -21.22 -3.81
CA SER A 51 13.60 -22.43 -3.95
C SER A 51 12.84 -23.63 -4.53
N ARG A 52 11.51 -23.52 -4.67
CA ARG A 52 10.65 -24.56 -5.26
C ARG A 52 9.72 -23.96 -6.30
N LYS A 53 9.71 -24.54 -7.51
CA LYS A 53 8.82 -24.13 -8.61
C LYS A 53 7.34 -24.17 -8.23
N ALA A 54 6.91 -25.18 -7.47
CA ALA A 54 5.52 -25.27 -7.00
C ALA A 54 5.10 -24.07 -6.15
N SER A 55 5.99 -23.56 -5.29
CA SER A 55 5.70 -22.41 -4.43
C SER A 55 5.65 -21.11 -5.20
N PHE A 56 6.49 -20.95 -6.23
CA PHE A 56 6.35 -19.85 -7.19
C PHE A 56 5.00 -19.93 -7.92
N GLY A 57 4.58 -21.12 -8.36
CA GLY A 57 3.26 -21.34 -8.95
C GLY A 57 2.13 -20.89 -8.03
N TRP A 58 2.16 -21.25 -6.74
CA TRP A 58 1.16 -20.79 -5.77
C TRP A 58 1.20 -19.28 -5.53
N PHE A 59 2.37 -18.65 -5.54
CA PHE A 59 2.51 -17.19 -5.46
C PHE A 59 1.79 -16.51 -6.62
N VAL A 60 2.03 -16.97 -7.86
CA VAL A 60 1.37 -16.46 -9.07
C VAL A 60 -0.14 -16.62 -8.97
N THR A 61 -0.61 -17.82 -8.64
CA THR A 61 -2.04 -18.14 -8.53
C THR A 61 -2.75 -17.31 -7.49
N ILE A 62 -2.18 -17.18 -6.29
CA ILE A 62 -2.79 -16.41 -5.21
C ILE A 62 -2.81 -14.92 -5.59
N THR A 63 -1.74 -14.38 -6.16
CA THR A 63 -1.67 -12.96 -6.57
C THR A 63 -2.69 -12.65 -7.66
N LEU A 64 -2.76 -13.47 -8.72
CA LEU A 64 -3.78 -13.36 -9.77
C LEU A 64 -5.19 -13.50 -9.21
N GLY A 65 -5.40 -14.46 -8.31
CA GLY A 65 -6.66 -14.64 -7.60
C GLY A 65 -7.10 -13.38 -6.85
N LEU A 66 -6.18 -12.72 -6.15
CA LEU A 66 -6.48 -11.45 -5.47
C LEU A 66 -6.86 -10.33 -6.44
N MET A 67 -6.29 -10.31 -7.65
CA MET A 67 -6.65 -9.35 -8.69
C MET A 67 -8.01 -9.64 -9.34
N LEU A 68 -8.46 -10.89 -9.35
CA LEU A 68 -9.69 -11.29 -10.04
C LEU A 68 -10.89 -11.43 -9.11
N ARG A 69 -10.66 -11.73 -7.82
CA ARG A 69 -11.68 -12.29 -6.95
C ARG A 69 -12.95 -11.45 -6.86
N SER A 70 -14.09 -12.13 -6.86
CA SER A 70 -15.43 -11.54 -6.86
C SER A 70 -15.99 -11.30 -5.46
N ASP A 71 -15.52 -12.06 -4.48
CA ASP A 71 -15.91 -11.96 -3.08
C ASP A 71 -14.68 -11.88 -2.14
N LYS A 72 -14.93 -11.82 -0.82
CA LYS A 72 -13.90 -11.71 0.23
C LYS A 72 -13.91 -12.90 1.19
N LEU A 73 -14.24 -14.09 0.68
CA LEU A 73 -14.37 -15.34 1.46
C LEU A 73 -13.05 -16.12 1.62
N GLY A 74 -11.91 -15.47 1.37
CA GLY A 74 -10.58 -16.02 1.60
C GLY A 74 -9.96 -16.65 0.34
N ILE A 75 -9.22 -17.75 0.51
CA ILE A 75 -8.61 -18.47 -0.62
C ILE A 75 -9.63 -19.29 -1.43
N THR A 76 -10.81 -19.55 -0.87
CA THR A 76 -11.91 -20.22 -1.59
C THR A 76 -12.41 -19.36 -2.75
N SER A 77 -12.41 -18.04 -2.59
CA SER A 77 -12.69 -17.07 -3.67
C SER A 77 -11.71 -17.27 -4.83
N VAL A 78 -10.41 -17.42 -4.53
CA VAL A 78 -9.36 -17.64 -5.54
C VAL A 78 -9.61 -18.94 -6.31
N ILE A 79 -9.95 -20.04 -5.61
CA ILE A 79 -10.28 -21.32 -6.25
C ILE A 79 -11.48 -21.16 -7.20
N ARG A 80 -12.56 -20.52 -6.73
CA ARG A 80 -13.77 -20.27 -7.55
C ARG A 80 -13.47 -19.42 -8.77
N ASP A 81 -12.87 -18.25 -8.57
CA ASP A 81 -12.72 -17.24 -9.61
C ASP A 81 -11.66 -17.62 -10.66
N LEU A 82 -10.73 -18.52 -10.31
CA LEU A 82 -9.76 -19.12 -11.25
C LEU A 82 -10.17 -20.52 -11.74
N ALA A 83 -11.32 -21.05 -11.31
CA ALA A 83 -11.78 -22.41 -11.64
C ALA A 83 -10.74 -23.51 -11.37
N LEU A 84 -10.04 -23.43 -10.23
CA LEU A 84 -9.00 -24.41 -9.86
C LEU A 84 -9.62 -25.71 -9.34
N CYS A 85 -8.85 -26.81 -9.39
CA CYS A 85 -9.25 -28.06 -8.77
C CYS A 85 -9.47 -27.90 -7.24
N PRO A 86 -10.53 -28.45 -6.63
CA PRO A 86 -10.78 -28.35 -5.19
C PRO A 86 -9.61 -28.83 -4.31
N GLY A 87 -8.85 -29.83 -4.78
CA GLY A 87 -7.65 -30.34 -4.10
C GLY A 87 -6.55 -29.29 -3.89
N CYS A 88 -6.58 -28.17 -4.62
CA CYS A 88 -5.64 -27.07 -4.47
C CYS A 88 -5.73 -26.37 -3.11
N TYR A 89 -6.87 -26.47 -2.40
CA TYR A 89 -7.11 -25.74 -1.15
C TYR A 89 -6.02 -25.97 -0.10
N GLY A 90 -5.68 -27.23 0.18
CA GLY A 90 -4.66 -27.58 1.16
C GLY A 90 -3.30 -26.98 0.79
N SER A 91 -2.87 -27.17 -0.46
CA SER A 91 -1.61 -26.67 -1.00
C SER A 91 -1.49 -25.14 -0.92
N MET A 92 -2.57 -24.41 -1.20
CA MET A 92 -2.62 -22.96 -1.05
C MET A 92 -2.45 -22.50 0.40
N ILE A 93 -3.03 -23.21 1.38
CA ILE A 93 -2.80 -22.91 2.80
C ILE A 93 -1.35 -23.17 3.18
N HIS A 94 -0.76 -24.26 2.69
CA HIS A 94 0.64 -24.61 2.96
C HIS A 94 1.61 -23.57 2.40
N PHE A 95 1.30 -22.92 1.28
CA PHE A 95 2.12 -21.84 0.72
C PHE A 95 2.45 -20.75 1.74
N PHE A 96 1.46 -20.27 2.50
CA PHE A 96 1.64 -19.20 3.50
C PHE A 96 2.56 -19.59 4.67
N ARG A 97 2.85 -20.88 4.83
CA ARG A 97 3.74 -21.42 5.88
C ARG A 97 5.00 -22.07 5.31
N SER A 98 5.18 -22.05 3.99
CA SER A 98 6.33 -22.68 3.33
C SER A 98 7.64 -22.03 3.75
N SER A 99 8.73 -22.79 3.80
CA SER A 99 10.10 -22.29 3.95
C SER A 99 10.77 -21.98 2.61
N SER A 100 10.07 -22.16 1.49
CA SER A 100 10.62 -22.02 0.13
C SER A 100 10.76 -20.58 -0.36
N TRP A 101 10.50 -19.59 0.49
CA TRP A 101 10.54 -18.16 0.19
C TRP A 101 10.88 -17.39 1.46
N SER A 102 11.42 -16.18 1.33
CA SER A 102 11.67 -15.27 2.46
C SER A 102 10.91 -13.95 2.27
N LEU A 103 10.39 -13.38 3.36
CA LEU A 103 9.64 -12.12 3.30
C LEU A 103 10.48 -10.98 2.72
N GLU A 104 11.75 -10.90 3.12
CA GLU A 104 12.67 -9.87 2.68
C GLU A 104 12.90 -9.92 1.17
N ASN A 105 13.34 -11.07 0.63
CA ASN A 105 13.51 -11.23 -0.82
C ASN A 105 12.22 -10.94 -1.60
N LEU A 106 11.04 -11.34 -1.10
CA LEU A 106 9.78 -11.01 -1.77
C LEU A 106 9.52 -9.49 -1.79
N ARG A 107 9.79 -8.77 -0.69
CA ARG A 107 9.65 -7.31 -0.63
C ARG A 107 10.65 -6.61 -1.54
N LEU A 108 11.93 -6.96 -1.46
CA LEU A 108 12.97 -6.37 -2.30
C LEU A 108 12.70 -6.62 -3.78
N ARG A 109 12.26 -7.83 -4.13
CA ARG A 109 11.88 -8.14 -5.51
C ARG A 109 10.65 -7.37 -5.97
N TRP A 110 9.68 -7.15 -5.08
CA TRP A 110 8.55 -6.28 -5.37
C TRP A 110 8.99 -4.84 -5.62
N PHE A 111 9.87 -4.28 -4.80
CA PHE A 111 10.40 -2.92 -5.00
C PHE A 111 11.13 -2.81 -6.34
N SER A 112 11.95 -3.79 -6.67
CA SER A 112 12.64 -3.87 -7.97
C SER A 112 11.65 -3.95 -9.14
N ALA A 113 10.59 -4.77 -9.04
CA ALA A 113 9.56 -4.85 -10.08
C ALA A 113 8.84 -3.49 -10.28
N VAL A 114 8.50 -2.82 -9.18
CA VAL A 114 7.85 -1.49 -9.24
C VAL A 114 8.79 -0.46 -9.88
N LYS A 115 10.08 -0.48 -9.53
CA LYS A 115 11.08 0.41 -10.14
C LYS A 115 11.19 0.21 -11.65
N GLU A 116 11.18 -1.04 -12.10
CA GLU A 116 11.42 -1.40 -13.49
C GLU A 116 10.18 -1.19 -14.37
N TYR A 117 8.98 -1.49 -13.86
CA TYR A 117 7.78 -1.60 -14.69
C TYR A 117 6.74 -0.51 -14.44
N SER A 118 6.82 0.26 -13.35
CA SER A 118 5.82 1.28 -13.02
C SER A 118 6.28 2.69 -13.44
N PRO A 119 5.36 3.56 -13.90
CA PRO A 119 5.67 4.94 -14.25
C PRO A 119 5.79 5.81 -12.97
N LEU A 120 6.92 5.73 -12.29
CA LEU A 120 7.16 6.42 -11.02
C LEU A 120 7.30 7.93 -11.19
N TYR A 121 6.76 8.68 -10.23
CA TYR A 121 6.94 10.12 -10.19
C TYR A 121 8.21 10.51 -9.43
N GLN A 122 8.86 11.57 -9.91
CA GLN A 122 9.99 12.20 -9.25
C GLN A 122 9.77 13.72 -9.15
N GLU A 123 10.21 14.31 -8.05
CA GLU A 123 10.28 15.75 -7.85
C GLU A 123 11.75 16.12 -7.63
N GLY A 124 12.33 16.94 -8.52
CA GLY A 124 13.73 17.38 -8.37
C GLY A 124 14.74 16.23 -8.30
N GLY A 125 14.48 15.12 -9.00
CA GLY A 125 15.33 13.92 -8.98
C GLY A 125 15.05 12.93 -7.83
N PHE A 126 14.18 13.29 -6.87
CA PHE A 126 13.81 12.41 -5.76
C PHE A 126 12.57 11.59 -6.10
N HIS A 127 12.60 10.29 -5.82
CA HIS A 127 11.39 9.46 -5.82
C HIS A 127 10.46 9.82 -4.66
N VAL A 128 9.15 9.86 -4.89
CA VAL A 128 8.19 10.27 -3.85
C VAL A 128 7.57 9.06 -3.16
N LEU A 129 8.01 8.79 -1.94
CA LEU A 129 7.45 7.78 -1.04
C LEU A 129 6.34 8.40 -0.18
N VAL A 130 5.33 7.61 0.17
CA VAL A 130 4.24 8.04 1.05
C VAL A 130 4.05 7.00 2.14
N GLY A 131 4.03 7.45 3.39
CA GLY A 131 3.86 6.59 4.57
C GLY A 131 2.68 7.00 5.42
N ASP A 132 1.95 6.02 5.96
CA ASP A 132 0.88 6.25 6.93
C ASP A 132 0.58 5.00 7.78
N GLY A 133 -0.04 5.20 8.94
CA GLY A 133 -0.49 4.13 9.83
C GLY A 133 -1.93 3.72 9.54
N VAL A 134 -2.22 2.42 9.50
CA VAL A 134 -3.58 1.93 9.31
C VAL A 134 -3.98 0.89 10.36
N LYS A 135 -5.07 1.19 11.07
CA LYS A 135 -5.66 0.31 12.08
C LYS A 135 -6.74 -0.56 11.46
N GLN A 136 -6.65 -1.87 11.65
CA GLN A 136 -7.59 -2.84 11.08
C GLN A 136 -8.20 -3.69 12.17
N SER A 137 -9.52 -3.56 12.35
CA SER A 137 -10.28 -4.33 13.34
C SER A 137 -10.22 -5.83 13.05
N LYS A 138 -10.01 -6.63 14.09
CA LYS A 138 -9.95 -8.09 14.04
C LYS A 138 -10.74 -8.67 15.21
N GLU A 139 -11.55 -9.67 14.92
CA GLU A 139 -12.36 -10.37 15.93
C GLU A 139 -11.76 -11.72 16.36
N GLY A 140 -10.72 -12.18 15.66
CA GLY A 140 -10.05 -13.42 15.96
C GLY A 140 -9.29 -13.33 17.28
N ARG A 141 -9.72 -14.12 18.28
CA ARG A 141 -9.13 -14.10 19.64
C ARG A 141 -7.82 -14.88 19.77
N ARG A 142 -7.28 -15.45 18.68
CA ARG A 142 -6.01 -16.18 18.66
C ARG A 142 -5.11 -15.71 17.50
N MET A 143 -5.22 -14.43 17.16
CA MET A 143 -4.42 -13.79 16.12
C MET A 143 -3.26 -13.02 16.79
N PRO A 144 -2.00 -13.32 16.48
CA PRO A 144 -0.86 -12.57 17.02
C PRO A 144 -0.82 -11.14 16.47
N GLY A 145 -0.39 -10.19 17.29
CA GLY A 145 -0.33 -8.77 16.93
C GLY A 145 -1.62 -7.99 17.19
N VAL A 146 -2.75 -8.66 17.48
CA VAL A 146 -4.00 -7.99 17.83
C VAL A 146 -3.92 -7.41 19.23
N LYS A 147 -4.21 -6.11 19.34
CA LYS A 147 -4.31 -5.38 20.63
C LYS A 147 -5.47 -4.40 20.62
N LYS A 148 -5.79 -3.84 21.79
CA LYS A 148 -6.69 -2.70 21.92
C LYS A 148 -6.01 -1.44 21.39
N LEU A 149 -6.64 -0.77 20.42
CA LEU A 149 -6.14 0.41 19.72
C LEU A 149 -7.17 1.53 19.83
N PHE A 150 -6.72 2.73 20.19
CA PHE A 150 -7.52 3.95 20.12
C PHE A 150 -7.64 4.42 18.67
N GLN A 151 -8.82 4.86 18.22
CA GLN A 151 -9.03 5.47 16.92
C GLN A 151 -9.20 6.98 17.06
N GLU A 152 -8.29 7.74 16.46
CA GLU A 152 -8.34 9.21 16.41
C GLU A 152 -9.31 9.74 15.34
N SER A 153 -10.20 8.88 14.83
CA SER A 153 -11.14 9.24 13.78
C SER A 153 -12.26 10.10 14.34
N GLU A 154 -12.43 11.32 13.81
CA GLU A 154 -13.55 12.22 14.15
C GLU A 154 -14.91 11.75 13.60
N ASN A 155 -14.95 10.62 12.88
CA ASN A 155 -16.20 10.00 12.43
C ASN A 155 -16.96 9.39 13.61
N SER A 156 -18.08 10.01 13.98
CA SER A 156 -18.97 9.59 15.07
C SER A 156 -19.55 8.18 14.91
N ALA A 157 -19.59 7.63 13.69
CA ALA A 157 -20.08 6.27 13.44
C ALA A 157 -19.04 5.18 13.75
N LYS A 158 -17.79 5.53 14.09
CA LYS A 158 -16.75 4.56 14.44
C LYS A 158 -16.55 4.49 15.96
N PRO A 159 -16.36 3.30 16.52
CA PRO A 159 -16.04 3.17 17.94
C PRO A 159 -14.67 3.78 18.23
N GLU A 160 -14.56 4.43 19.38
CA GLU A 160 -13.35 5.08 19.89
C GLU A 160 -12.20 4.07 20.07
N TYR A 161 -12.52 2.83 20.42
CA TYR A 161 -11.55 1.74 20.55
C TYR A 161 -11.91 0.57 19.64
N ILE A 162 -10.89 -0.04 19.05
CA ILE A 162 -11.01 -1.33 18.37
C ILE A 162 -9.98 -2.31 18.89
N HIS A 163 -10.29 -3.60 18.74
CA HIS A 163 -9.28 -4.65 18.79
C HIS A 163 -8.84 -4.95 17.37
N GLY A 164 -7.55 -4.88 17.12
CA GLY A 164 -7.06 -5.00 15.77
C GLY A 164 -5.55 -4.96 15.63
N HIS A 165 -5.11 -4.99 14.38
CA HIS A 165 -3.73 -4.79 13.99
C HIS A 165 -3.46 -3.32 13.69
N MET A 166 -2.28 -2.85 14.07
CA MET A 166 -1.73 -1.57 13.64
C MET A 166 -0.65 -1.85 12.60
N PHE A 167 -0.93 -1.47 11.37
CA PHE A 167 0.00 -1.59 10.26
C PHE A 167 0.68 -0.25 9.99
N GLY A 168 1.96 -0.28 9.60
CA GLY A 168 2.54 0.79 8.80
C GLY A 168 2.44 0.41 7.33
N GLY A 169 1.87 1.31 6.53
CA GLY A 169 1.83 1.20 5.08
C GLY A 169 2.77 2.20 4.44
N LEU A 170 3.56 1.72 3.50
CA LEU A 170 4.44 2.49 2.63
C LEU A 170 4.00 2.26 1.18
N GLY A 171 3.92 3.34 0.42
CA GLY A 171 3.75 3.29 -1.02
C GLY A 171 4.64 4.29 -1.74
N ILE A 172 4.63 4.23 -3.06
CA ILE A 172 5.37 5.14 -3.95
C ILE A 172 4.42 5.80 -4.94
N LEU A 173 4.61 7.09 -5.18
CA LEU A 173 3.78 7.85 -6.08
C LEU A 173 4.12 7.52 -7.53
N ALA A 174 3.09 7.26 -8.33
CA ALA A 174 3.21 6.93 -9.74
C ALA A 174 2.14 7.63 -10.57
N GLY A 175 2.43 7.80 -11.86
CA GLY A 175 1.58 8.49 -12.82
C GLY A 175 1.84 9.99 -12.88
N ASN A 176 0.83 10.73 -13.32
CA ASN A 176 0.88 12.17 -13.53
C ASN A 176 -0.35 12.85 -12.93
N GLU A 177 -0.47 14.16 -13.17
CA GLU A 177 -1.54 15.03 -12.64
C GLU A 177 -2.96 14.47 -12.81
N ARG A 178 -3.20 13.70 -13.88
CA ARG A 178 -4.52 13.13 -14.22
C ARG A 178 -4.68 11.67 -13.80
N SER A 179 -3.60 11.00 -13.40
CA SER A 179 -3.56 9.54 -13.17
C SER A 179 -2.84 9.11 -11.88
N TRP A 180 -2.61 10.01 -10.93
CA TRP A 180 -1.97 9.70 -9.65
C TRP A 180 -2.46 8.43 -8.96
N ALA A 181 -1.54 7.53 -8.67
CA ALA A 181 -1.72 6.41 -7.75
C ALA A 181 -0.57 6.34 -6.73
N CYS A 182 -0.84 5.78 -5.56
CA CYS A 182 0.19 5.42 -4.59
C CYS A 182 0.34 3.89 -4.59
N ILE A 183 1.32 3.39 -5.35
CA ILE A 183 1.57 1.95 -5.49
C ILE A 183 2.01 1.41 -4.12
N PRO A 184 1.27 0.48 -3.50
CA PRO A 184 1.63 -0.04 -2.19
C PRO A 184 2.90 -0.87 -2.30
N LEU A 185 3.93 -0.49 -1.55
CA LEU A 185 5.21 -1.18 -1.49
C LEU A 185 5.21 -2.20 -0.37
N SER A 186 4.84 -1.77 0.84
CA SER A 186 4.95 -2.59 2.03
C SER A 186 3.84 -2.25 3.02
N ILE A 187 3.22 -3.27 3.61
CA ILE A 187 2.29 -3.10 4.72
C ILE A 187 2.66 -4.13 5.79
N ARG A 188 3.21 -3.67 6.92
CA ARG A 188 3.77 -4.53 7.97
C ARG A 188 3.19 -4.23 9.34
N LEU A 189 3.22 -5.22 10.23
CA LEU A 189 2.76 -5.03 11.60
C LEU A 189 3.78 -4.17 12.35
N HIS A 190 3.42 -2.94 12.70
CA HIS A 190 4.31 -2.02 13.42
C HIS A 190 4.10 -2.07 14.95
N ASP A 191 3.04 -2.73 15.42
CA ASP A 191 2.70 -2.80 16.84
C ASP A 191 2.01 -4.13 17.18
N GLY A 192 2.00 -4.50 18.46
CA GLY A 192 1.32 -5.66 19.01
C GLY A 192 2.17 -6.92 19.15
N LEU A 193 3.44 -6.86 18.79
CA LEU A 193 4.37 -8.00 18.82
C LEU A 193 5.58 -7.81 19.75
N GLN A 194 5.68 -6.68 20.46
CA GLN A 194 6.89 -6.32 21.22
C GLN A 194 7.32 -7.36 22.26
N ALA A 195 6.35 -8.04 22.87
CA ALA A 195 6.60 -9.13 23.82
C ALA A 195 7.24 -10.38 23.19
N ALA A 196 7.18 -10.54 21.86
CA ALA A 196 7.82 -11.61 21.12
C ALA A 196 9.24 -11.26 20.63
N ARG A 197 9.79 -10.09 20.97
CA ARG A 197 11.08 -9.62 20.44
C ARG A 197 12.26 -10.54 20.78
N GLU A 198 12.24 -11.14 21.97
CA GLU A 198 13.35 -11.95 22.50
C GLU A 198 13.20 -13.41 22.10
N TRP A 199 12.12 -13.75 21.38
CA TRP A 199 11.94 -15.09 20.87
C TRP A 199 12.95 -15.35 19.76
N LYS A 200 13.44 -16.58 19.72
CA LYS A 200 14.33 -17.03 18.66
C LYS A 200 13.66 -16.85 17.30
N ASP A 201 14.44 -16.38 16.32
CA ASP A 201 14.01 -16.09 14.94
C ASP A 201 12.93 -14.99 14.81
N ALA A 202 12.66 -14.22 15.87
CA ALA A 202 11.73 -13.10 15.81
C ALA A 202 12.33 -11.91 15.06
N ALA A 203 11.79 -11.59 13.89
CA ALA A 203 12.07 -10.36 13.16
C ALA A 203 11.15 -9.21 13.64
N VAL A 204 11.06 -8.98 14.95
CA VAL A 204 10.17 -7.97 15.55
C VAL A 204 10.98 -6.76 16.01
N SER A 205 10.61 -5.58 15.53
CA SER A 205 11.26 -4.33 15.94
C SER A 205 10.82 -3.89 17.35
N SER A 206 11.77 -3.45 18.17
CA SER A 206 11.49 -2.75 19.44
C SER A 206 11.13 -1.27 19.24
N SER A 207 11.31 -0.76 18.03
CA SER A 207 11.14 0.64 17.71
C SER A 207 9.67 1.04 17.65
N SER A 208 9.38 2.32 17.84
CA SER A 208 8.02 2.84 17.69
C SER A 208 7.55 2.74 16.24
N HIS A 209 6.23 2.79 16.03
CA HIS A 209 5.63 2.83 14.69
C HIS A 209 6.25 3.94 13.81
N VAL A 210 6.60 5.08 14.43
CA VAL A 210 7.25 6.22 13.76
C VAL A 210 8.64 5.87 13.24
N ILE A 211 9.48 5.29 14.08
CA ILE A 211 10.85 4.89 13.69
C ILE A 211 10.79 3.80 12.62
N GLN A 212 9.92 2.80 12.80
CA GLN A 212 9.75 1.72 11.82
C GLN A 212 9.29 2.25 10.45
N MET A 213 8.45 3.29 10.40
CA MET A 213 8.04 3.92 9.13
C MET A 213 9.22 4.56 8.39
N VAL A 214 10.10 5.26 9.12
CA VAL A 214 11.31 5.87 8.54
C VAL A 214 12.28 4.77 8.07
N GLU A 215 12.45 3.71 8.84
CA GLU A 215 13.29 2.57 8.47
C GLU A 215 12.76 1.86 7.22
N ASP A 216 11.46 1.61 7.14
CA ASP A 216 10.84 0.97 5.98
C ASP A 216 10.95 1.80 4.71
N ALA A 217 10.76 3.12 4.84
CA ALA A 217 10.94 4.05 3.75
C ALA A 217 12.41 4.08 3.27
N TYR A 218 13.37 4.08 4.20
CA TYR A 218 14.79 4.06 3.85
C TYR A 218 15.19 2.75 3.16
N GLN A 219 14.68 1.60 3.61
CA GLN A 219 14.90 0.32 2.94
C GLN A 219 14.32 0.30 1.51
N ALA A 220 13.17 0.94 1.29
CA ALA A 220 12.67 1.15 -0.07
C ALA A 220 13.59 2.08 -0.87
N ALA A 221 14.04 3.19 -0.27
CA ALA A 221 14.93 4.17 -0.91
C ALA A 221 16.26 3.54 -1.36
N LEU A 222 16.80 2.54 -0.66
CA LEU A 222 17.97 1.78 -1.14
C LEU A 222 17.74 1.12 -2.50
N THR A 223 16.49 0.77 -2.84
CA THR A 223 16.14 0.25 -4.16
C THR A 223 15.85 1.37 -5.16
N PHE A 224 15.10 2.40 -4.76
CA PHE A 224 14.63 3.44 -5.69
C PHE A 224 15.68 4.52 -5.96
N GLY A 225 16.54 4.84 -4.99
CA GLY A 225 17.47 5.96 -4.98
C GLY A 225 17.00 7.07 -4.04
N ASP A 226 17.56 8.27 -4.22
CA ASP A 226 17.20 9.45 -3.44
C ASP A 226 15.68 9.65 -3.40
N SER A 227 15.14 9.87 -2.21
CA SER A 227 13.69 9.79 -1.97
C SER A 227 13.15 10.88 -1.05
N LEU A 228 11.93 11.35 -1.34
CA LEU A 228 11.12 12.22 -0.50
C LEU A 228 10.03 11.40 0.17
N LEU A 229 10.05 11.32 1.50
CA LEU A 229 9.06 10.62 2.30
C LEU A 229 7.98 11.57 2.80
N LEU A 230 6.77 11.39 2.28
CA LEU A 230 5.58 12.16 2.66
C LEU A 230 4.87 11.49 3.83
N LEU A 231 4.76 12.20 4.95
CA LEU A 231 4.15 11.68 6.18
C LEU A 231 3.08 12.63 6.72
N ASP A 232 2.14 12.08 7.47
CA ASP A 232 1.14 12.89 8.17
C ASP A 232 1.79 13.63 9.37
N ARG A 233 0.97 14.44 10.06
CA ARG A 233 1.44 15.23 11.21
C ARG A 233 1.88 14.39 12.41
N TYR A 234 1.44 13.14 12.52
CA TYR A 234 1.77 12.26 13.64
C TYR A 234 3.26 11.89 13.64
N PHE A 235 3.89 11.83 12.46
CA PHE A 235 5.30 11.43 12.34
C PHE A 235 6.31 12.55 12.59
N LEU A 236 5.91 13.82 12.63
CA LEU A 236 6.83 14.92 12.96
C LEU A 236 7.22 14.86 14.46
N THR A 237 8.29 14.12 14.75
CA THR A 237 8.79 13.84 16.09
C THR A 237 10.32 13.84 16.11
N VAL A 238 10.92 14.13 17.27
CA VAL A 238 12.38 14.09 17.44
C VAL A 238 12.97 12.71 17.07
N PRO A 239 12.39 11.57 17.52
CA PRO A 239 12.93 10.26 17.14
C PRO A 239 12.90 9.97 15.64
N ALA A 240 11.89 10.47 14.90
CA ALA A 240 11.86 10.32 13.44
C ALA A 240 13.03 11.05 12.77
N LEU A 241 13.29 12.29 13.21
CA LEU A 241 14.35 13.14 12.67
C LEU A 241 15.75 12.59 13.00
N GLU A 242 15.96 12.17 14.25
CA GLU A 242 17.21 11.53 14.66
C GLU A 242 17.46 10.23 13.88
N ARG A 243 16.41 9.43 13.67
CA ARG A 243 16.54 8.20 12.88
C ARG A 243 16.85 8.49 11.42
N LEU A 244 16.17 9.46 10.81
CA LEU A 244 16.44 9.89 9.44
C LEU A 244 17.90 10.33 9.28
N GLN A 245 18.39 11.17 10.20
CA GLN A 245 19.77 11.65 10.17
C GLN A 245 20.78 10.50 10.31
N SER A 246 20.51 9.57 11.23
CA SER A 246 21.35 8.37 11.41
C SER A 246 21.41 7.52 10.14
N LEU A 247 20.30 7.34 9.44
CA LEU A 247 20.25 6.56 8.21
C LEU A 247 20.93 7.28 7.04
N ASN A 248 20.68 8.57 6.85
CA ASN A 248 21.36 9.37 5.82
C ASN A 248 22.88 9.47 6.03
N SER A 249 23.37 9.24 7.25
CA SER A 249 24.81 9.29 7.55
C SER A 249 25.62 8.15 6.91
N SER A 250 24.98 7.08 6.41
CA SER A 250 25.71 6.06 5.64
C SER A 250 26.18 6.58 4.28
N GLY A 251 25.49 7.59 3.73
CA GLY A 251 25.80 8.19 2.43
C GLY A 251 25.32 7.37 1.22
N ASP A 252 24.67 6.22 1.40
CA ASP A 252 24.24 5.35 0.30
C ASP A 252 23.16 6.01 -0.57
N ILE A 253 22.20 6.67 0.09
CA ILE A 253 21.12 7.45 -0.52
C ILE A 253 20.78 8.65 0.36
N ARG A 254 20.18 9.68 -0.23
CA ARG A 254 19.61 10.82 0.49
C ARG A 254 18.09 10.65 0.61
N MET A 255 17.59 10.55 1.83
CA MET A 255 16.15 10.59 2.10
C MET A 255 15.77 11.87 2.85
N GLU A 256 14.71 12.54 2.42
CA GLU A 256 14.18 13.75 3.04
C GLU A 256 12.72 13.55 3.42
N ILE A 257 12.21 14.25 4.44
CA ILE A 257 10.82 14.15 4.88
C ILE A 257 10.07 15.44 4.55
N VAL A 258 8.85 15.29 4.04
CA VAL A 258 7.84 16.35 4.00
C VAL A 258 6.63 15.92 4.83
N THR A 259 6.23 16.76 5.78
CA THR A 259 5.17 16.46 6.74
C THR A 259 4.40 17.72 7.11
N LYS A 260 3.47 17.62 8.08
CA LYS A 260 2.67 18.72 8.61
C LYS A 260 2.95 18.89 10.10
N ALA A 261 3.06 20.13 10.56
CA ALA A 261 3.13 20.44 11.97
C ALA A 261 1.74 20.62 12.59
N LYS A 262 1.64 20.39 13.89
CA LYS A 262 0.49 20.87 14.68
C LYS A 262 0.46 22.39 14.64
N LYS A 263 -0.73 23.00 14.62
CA LYS A 263 -0.86 24.47 14.68
C LYS A 263 -0.16 25.05 15.91
N SER A 264 -0.23 24.36 17.04
CA SER A 264 0.42 24.75 18.30
C SER A 264 1.94 24.51 18.33
N ALA A 265 2.57 24.12 17.22
CA ALA A 265 4.01 23.89 17.19
C ALA A 265 4.79 25.18 17.46
N VAL A 266 5.84 25.05 18.27
CA VAL A 266 6.80 26.10 18.58
C VAL A 266 8.13 25.72 17.97
N ALA A 267 8.66 26.59 17.13
CA ALA A 267 10.00 26.50 16.57
C ALA A 267 10.88 27.60 17.19
N TYR A 268 12.15 27.65 16.82
CA TYR A 268 13.10 28.62 17.37
C TYR A 268 13.95 29.24 16.28
N GLU A 269 14.25 30.52 16.42
CA GLU A 269 15.22 31.17 15.53
C GLU A 269 16.63 30.60 15.73
N LYS A 270 17.53 30.87 14.79
CA LYS A 270 18.95 30.58 14.97
C LYS A 270 19.50 31.40 16.14
N PRO A 271 20.44 30.85 16.93
CA PRO A 271 21.06 31.63 17.99
C PRO A 271 21.76 32.86 17.39
N GLY A 272 21.60 34.01 18.04
CA GLY A 272 22.30 35.23 17.63
C GLY A 272 23.83 35.11 17.80
N PRO A 273 24.59 36.13 17.34
CA PRO A 273 26.05 36.11 17.39
C PRO A 273 26.58 35.87 18.81
N ARG A 274 27.65 35.07 18.90
CA ARG A 274 28.24 34.64 20.17
C ARG A 274 28.77 35.86 20.93
N LYS A 275 28.16 36.16 22.08
CA LYS A 275 28.67 37.21 23.00
C LYS A 275 29.91 36.67 23.73
N SER A 276 30.92 37.52 24.00
CA SER A 276 32.17 37.12 24.67
C SER A 276 32.02 36.80 26.18
N ARG A 277 30.78 36.70 26.68
CA ARG A 277 30.51 36.44 28.09
C ARG A 277 30.79 34.97 28.45
N ARG A 278 31.22 34.76 29.69
CA ARG A 278 31.45 33.44 30.28
C ARG A 278 30.14 32.64 30.30
N GLY A 279 30.15 31.42 29.73
CA GLY A 279 29.00 30.51 29.71
C GLY A 279 28.89 29.69 28.42
N ARG A 280 28.05 28.65 28.44
CA ARG A 280 27.75 27.84 27.24
C ARG A 280 26.94 28.69 26.25
N PRO A 281 27.35 28.83 24.98
CA PRO A 281 26.57 29.56 23.97
C PRO A 281 25.15 28.99 23.83
N PRO A 282 24.13 29.84 23.59
CA PRO A 282 22.77 29.38 23.40
C PRO A 282 22.67 28.49 22.16
N ARG A 283 21.95 27.36 22.27
CA ARG A 283 21.74 26.43 21.14
C ARG A 283 20.64 26.90 20.18
N LYS A 284 19.83 27.88 20.58
CA LYS A 284 18.67 28.41 19.86
C LYS A 284 18.42 29.88 20.20
N GLY A 285 17.71 30.57 19.31
CA GLY A 285 17.21 31.94 19.49
C GLY A 285 15.82 31.99 20.12
N ALA A 286 15.07 33.05 19.79
CA ALA A 286 13.72 33.29 20.31
C ALA A 286 12.75 32.19 19.87
N ALA A 287 11.72 31.94 20.69
CA ALA A 287 10.64 31.03 20.35
C ALA A 287 9.70 31.68 19.34
N VAL A 288 9.31 30.92 18.32
CA VAL A 288 8.33 31.31 17.30
C VAL A 288 7.13 30.39 17.42
N HIS A 289 6.01 30.95 17.88
CA HIS A 289 4.72 30.26 17.91
C HIS A 289 4.12 30.28 16.51
N LEU A 290 4.18 29.14 15.80
CA LEU A 290 3.87 29.13 14.36
C LEU A 290 2.40 29.46 14.06
N LYS A 291 1.48 29.23 15.00
CA LYS A 291 0.09 29.70 14.88
C LYS A 291 -0.01 31.22 14.82
N GLU A 292 0.76 31.91 15.65
CA GLU A 292 0.71 33.37 15.78
C GLU A 292 1.37 34.06 14.59
N ALA A 293 2.35 33.40 13.96
CA ALA A 293 3.01 33.90 12.74
C ALA A 293 2.05 34.17 11.58
N PHE A 294 0.91 33.47 11.49
CA PHE A 294 -0.14 33.79 10.50
C PHE A 294 -0.73 35.21 10.68
N LEU A 295 -0.75 35.72 11.91
CA LEU A 295 -1.29 37.05 12.22
C LEU A 295 -0.17 38.08 12.30
N SER A 296 0.91 37.78 13.03
CA SER A 296 1.99 38.74 13.29
C SER A 296 2.86 39.01 12.07
N ARG A 297 2.91 38.09 11.11
CA ARG A 297 3.69 38.22 9.87
C ARG A 297 2.81 38.25 8.62
N LYS A 298 1.57 38.71 8.74
CA LYS A 298 0.58 38.69 7.66
C LYS A 298 1.09 39.35 6.37
N GLU A 299 1.83 40.45 6.49
CA GLU A 299 2.38 41.20 5.36
C GLU A 299 3.59 40.52 4.70
N GLU A 300 4.20 39.50 5.33
CA GLU A 300 5.30 38.70 4.75
C GLU A 300 4.77 37.56 3.87
N PHE A 301 3.47 37.26 3.90
CA PHE A 301 2.88 36.20 3.07
C PHE A 301 2.85 36.61 1.60
N GLN A 302 3.26 35.69 0.73
CA GLN A 302 3.25 35.88 -0.71
C GLN A 302 2.06 35.15 -1.32
N ASP A 303 1.33 35.85 -2.18
CA ASP A 303 0.31 35.25 -3.04
C ASP A 303 0.97 34.39 -4.13
N ALA A 304 0.40 33.22 -4.37
CA ALA A 304 0.84 32.33 -5.44
C ALA A 304 -0.35 31.54 -6.00
N GLU A 305 -0.26 31.14 -7.26
CA GLU A 305 -1.15 30.16 -7.85
C GLU A 305 -0.46 28.79 -7.89
N ILE A 306 -1.20 27.74 -7.53
CA ILE A 306 -0.69 26.37 -7.57
C ILE A 306 -1.73 25.44 -8.22
N GLU A 307 -1.26 24.52 -9.05
CA GLU A 307 -2.10 23.45 -9.57
C GLU A 307 -2.08 22.24 -8.63
N LEU A 308 -3.24 21.94 -8.05
CA LEU A 308 -3.46 20.79 -7.18
C LEU A 308 -4.56 19.91 -7.80
N TYR A 309 -4.22 18.66 -8.10
CA TYR A 309 -5.16 17.68 -8.67
C TYR A 309 -5.89 18.16 -9.94
N GLY A 310 -5.18 18.87 -10.82
CA GLY A 310 -5.73 19.39 -12.07
C GLY A 310 -6.62 20.63 -11.90
N ARG A 311 -6.55 21.29 -10.74
CA ARG A 311 -7.27 22.54 -10.45
C ARG A 311 -6.27 23.59 -10.02
N LYS A 312 -6.40 24.79 -10.57
CA LYS A 312 -5.67 25.97 -10.10
C LYS A 312 -6.33 26.47 -8.82
N GLU A 313 -5.52 26.64 -7.79
CA GLU A 313 -5.92 27.16 -6.49
C GLU A 313 -5.03 28.36 -6.17
N SER A 314 -5.64 29.45 -5.70
CA SER A 314 -4.92 30.61 -5.19
C SER A 314 -4.59 30.40 -3.71
N ILE A 315 -3.33 30.61 -3.34
CA ILE A 315 -2.84 30.40 -1.99
C ILE A 315 -2.00 31.60 -1.53
N ARG A 316 -1.91 31.76 -0.21
CA ARG A 316 -0.91 32.63 0.42
C ARG A 316 0.06 31.77 1.21
N CYS A 317 1.35 31.99 1.04
CA CYS A 317 2.35 31.22 1.78
C CYS A 317 3.50 32.07 2.32
N LEU A 318 4.07 31.62 3.43
CA LEU A 318 5.26 32.18 4.06
C LEU A 318 6.22 31.05 4.37
N CYS A 319 7.47 31.20 3.94
CA CYS A 319 8.53 30.23 4.18
C CYS A 319 9.49 30.73 5.27
N LEU A 320 9.73 29.91 6.29
CA LEU A 320 10.61 30.21 7.42
C LEU A 320 11.53 29.03 7.70
N ASP A 321 12.84 29.25 7.70
CA ASP A 321 13.80 28.21 8.10
C ASP A 321 14.13 28.38 9.60
N LEU A 322 13.63 27.47 10.44
CA LEU A 322 13.68 27.56 11.90
C LEU A 322 14.21 26.27 12.53
N LEU A 323 14.70 26.35 13.76
CA LEU A 323 15.15 25.20 14.55
C LEU A 323 13.95 24.54 15.25
N TRP A 324 13.86 23.22 15.20
CA TRP A 324 12.77 22.46 15.80
C TRP A 324 13.24 21.16 16.46
N GLY A 325 12.38 20.61 17.33
CA GLY A 325 12.67 19.42 18.11
C GLY A 325 13.44 19.79 19.38
N GLN A 326 12.77 19.77 20.54
CA GLN A 326 13.42 20.11 21.80
C GLN A 326 14.63 19.21 22.04
N LYS A 327 15.76 19.79 22.45
CA LYS A 327 17.08 19.16 22.62
C LYS A 327 17.83 18.81 21.31
N LEU A 328 17.10 18.57 20.22
CA LEU A 328 17.66 18.35 18.88
C LEU A 328 18.03 19.67 18.18
N TYR A 329 17.10 20.62 18.12
CA TYR A 329 17.23 21.92 17.46
C TYR A 329 17.72 21.80 16.01
N GLN A 330 17.16 20.85 15.26
CA GLN A 330 17.45 20.69 13.84
C GLN A 330 16.80 21.82 13.05
N GLN A 331 17.54 22.40 12.09
CA GLN A 331 16.98 23.36 11.15
C GLN A 331 16.03 22.65 10.19
N LEU A 332 14.79 23.14 10.09
CA LEU A 332 13.75 22.66 9.19
C LEU A 332 13.15 23.84 8.44
N ARG A 333 12.63 23.57 7.24
CA ARG A 333 11.85 24.54 6.46
C ARG A 333 10.39 24.44 6.83
N PHE A 334 9.82 25.53 7.35
CA PHE A 334 8.41 25.67 7.66
C PHE A 334 7.72 26.47 6.56
N VAL A 335 6.68 25.89 5.95
CA VAL A 335 5.85 26.57 4.95
C VAL A 335 4.46 26.75 5.54
N LEU A 336 4.16 27.98 5.95
CA LEU A 336 2.84 28.38 6.42
C LEU A 336 1.97 28.67 5.21
N VAL A 337 0.79 28.07 5.15
CA VAL A 337 -0.11 28.11 3.99
C VAL A 337 -1.49 28.53 4.43
N GLU A 338 -2.07 29.47 3.71
CA GLU A 338 -3.48 29.84 3.80
C GLU A 338 -4.15 29.59 2.44
N MET A 339 -5.18 28.75 2.44
CA MET A 339 -5.93 28.39 1.25
C MET A 339 -7.41 28.28 1.61
N ASN A 340 -8.28 29.03 0.92
CA ASN A 340 -9.73 29.03 1.18
C ASN A 340 -10.10 29.24 2.66
N GLY A 341 -9.38 30.15 3.34
CA GLY A 341 -9.55 30.43 4.78
C GLY A 341 -8.98 29.38 5.73
N ILE A 342 -8.40 28.29 5.20
CA ILE A 342 -7.80 27.21 5.99
C ILE A 342 -6.30 27.42 6.10
N GLN A 343 -5.81 27.54 7.34
CA GLN A 343 -4.39 27.62 7.65
C GLN A 343 -3.77 26.25 7.92
N SER A 344 -2.62 25.97 7.30
CA SER A 344 -1.82 24.76 7.50
C SER A 344 -0.33 25.07 7.60
N ILE A 345 0.41 24.26 8.36
CA ILE A 345 1.85 24.43 8.56
C ILE A 345 2.53 23.17 8.06
N LEU A 346 3.22 23.28 6.93
CA LEU A 346 3.97 22.19 6.33
C LEU A 346 5.44 22.30 6.72
N VAL A 347 6.13 21.16 6.75
CA VAL A 347 7.51 21.07 7.21
C VAL A 347 8.30 20.21 6.24
N SER A 348 9.49 20.66 5.87
CA SER A 348 10.47 19.84 5.17
C SER A 348 11.80 19.78 5.93
N THR A 349 12.46 18.62 5.89
CA THR A 349 13.86 18.48 6.31
C THR A 349 14.84 19.01 5.28
N SER A 350 14.44 19.09 4.00
CA SER A 350 15.24 19.70 2.94
C SER A 350 15.01 21.21 2.91
N LEU A 351 16.11 21.96 3.04
CA LEU A 351 16.13 23.41 2.88
C LEU A 351 16.28 23.85 1.42
N GLU A 352 16.31 22.89 0.48
CA GLU A 352 16.44 23.16 -0.96
C GLU A 352 15.06 23.14 -1.64
N LEU A 353 14.05 22.54 -1.02
CA LEU A 353 12.72 22.48 -1.61
C LEU A 353 12.03 23.85 -1.60
N GLU A 354 11.60 24.27 -2.78
CA GLU A 354 10.78 25.46 -2.96
C GLU A 354 9.46 25.34 -2.17
N PRO A 355 8.95 26.44 -1.58
CA PRO A 355 7.73 26.42 -0.76
C PRO A 355 6.54 25.80 -1.49
N LEU A 356 6.36 26.12 -2.78
CA LEU A 356 5.28 25.59 -3.60
C LEU A 356 5.42 24.07 -3.84
N SER A 357 6.65 23.55 -3.99
CA SER A 357 6.89 22.11 -4.09
C SER A 357 6.54 21.40 -2.78
N VAL A 358 6.84 21.97 -1.61
CA VAL A 358 6.41 21.41 -0.31
C VAL A 358 4.89 21.29 -0.22
N ILE A 359 4.16 22.31 -0.68
CA ILE A 359 2.68 22.32 -0.71
C ILE A 359 2.16 21.23 -1.65
N ARG A 360 2.70 21.17 -2.87
CA ARG A 360 2.33 20.18 -3.90
C ARG A 360 2.57 18.76 -3.41
N LEU A 361 3.78 18.48 -2.91
CA LEU A 361 4.18 17.19 -2.37
C LEU A 361 3.24 16.76 -1.25
N TYR A 362 3.01 17.63 -0.25
CA TYR A 362 2.13 17.26 0.87
C TYR A 362 0.69 16.97 0.41
N SER A 363 0.22 17.62 -0.66
CA SER A 363 -1.10 17.32 -1.24
C SER A 363 -1.20 15.85 -1.68
N TYR A 364 -0.13 15.28 -2.25
CA TYR A 364 -0.08 13.90 -2.76
C TYR A 364 -0.10 12.84 -1.66
N ARG A 365 0.22 13.20 -0.42
CA ARG A 365 0.19 12.27 0.73
C ARG A 365 -1.16 11.56 0.86
N PHE A 366 -2.27 12.25 0.55
CA PHE A 366 -3.61 11.66 0.62
C PHE A 366 -3.80 10.44 -0.30
N ARG A 367 -2.93 10.22 -1.30
CA ARG A 367 -3.01 9.07 -2.21
C ARG A 367 -2.86 7.73 -1.51
N ILE A 368 -2.13 7.65 -0.38
CA ILE A 368 -2.04 6.39 0.38
C ILE A 368 -3.38 5.99 1.00
N GLU A 369 -4.19 6.96 1.42
CA GLU A 369 -5.53 6.70 1.98
C GLU A 369 -6.47 6.12 0.92
N CYS A 370 -6.38 6.63 -0.31
CA CYS A 370 -7.06 6.03 -1.45
C CYS A 370 -6.60 4.58 -1.66
N THR A 371 -5.29 4.31 -1.61
CA THR A 371 -4.76 2.94 -1.73
C THR A 371 -5.25 2.01 -0.62
N PHE A 372 -5.28 2.46 0.65
CA PHE A 372 -5.86 1.66 1.74
C PHE A 372 -7.34 1.37 1.53
N ARG A 373 -8.11 2.34 1.02
CA ARG A 373 -9.51 2.14 0.66
C ARG A 373 -9.64 1.08 -0.43
N GLU A 374 -8.87 1.16 -1.51
CA GLU A 374 -8.96 0.18 -2.60
C GLU A 374 -8.50 -1.22 -2.15
N LEU A 375 -7.45 -1.32 -1.33
CA LEU A 375 -7.01 -2.58 -0.73
C LEU A 375 -8.11 -3.22 0.12
N LYS A 376 -8.87 -2.42 0.87
CA LYS A 376 -10.01 -2.91 1.67
C LYS A 376 -11.21 -3.27 0.80
N GLN A 377 -11.55 -2.43 -0.16
CA GLN A 377 -12.80 -2.52 -0.91
C GLN A 377 -12.72 -3.51 -2.07
N GLN A 378 -11.64 -3.50 -2.86
CA GLN A 378 -11.52 -4.30 -4.06
C GLN A 378 -10.86 -5.65 -3.76
N THR A 379 -9.59 -5.64 -3.35
CA THR A 379 -8.82 -6.88 -3.14
C THR A 379 -9.01 -7.47 -1.76
N GLY A 380 -9.78 -6.82 -0.87
CA GLY A 380 -10.01 -7.20 0.53
C GLY A 380 -8.75 -7.71 1.25
N ALA A 381 -7.64 -6.99 1.09
CA ALA A 381 -6.33 -7.31 1.65
C ALA A 381 -6.39 -7.55 3.16
N PHE A 382 -7.23 -6.81 3.88
CA PHE A 382 -7.36 -6.90 5.33
C PHE A 382 -8.39 -7.95 5.82
N CYS A 383 -8.98 -8.76 4.94
CA CYS A 383 -10.00 -9.78 5.27
C CYS A 383 -9.42 -11.17 5.61
N TYR A 384 -8.11 -11.28 5.88
CA TYR A 384 -7.51 -12.55 6.30
C TYR A 384 -7.86 -12.93 7.75
N HIS A 385 -7.78 -14.22 8.02
CA HIS A 385 -8.09 -14.85 9.31
C HIS A 385 -6.98 -15.79 9.80
N PHE A 386 -5.71 -15.48 9.52
CA PHE A 386 -4.59 -16.28 10.04
C PHE A 386 -4.57 -16.26 11.58
N TRP A 387 -4.62 -17.44 12.19
CA TRP A 387 -4.60 -17.63 13.64
C TRP A 387 -3.67 -18.80 14.01
N SER A 388 -3.30 -18.89 15.28
CA SER A 388 -2.52 -20.01 15.82
C SER A 388 -3.22 -20.61 17.03
N LYS A 389 -3.31 -21.94 17.11
CA LYS A 389 -3.81 -22.61 18.31
C LYS A 389 -2.93 -22.35 19.54
N HIS A 390 -1.64 -22.08 19.32
CA HIS A 390 -0.66 -21.78 20.35
C HIS A 390 -0.73 -20.33 20.84
N MET A 391 -1.46 -19.46 20.14
CA MET A 391 -1.69 -18.10 20.61
C MET A 391 -2.68 -18.13 21.78
N PRO A 392 -2.31 -17.59 22.97
CA PRO A 392 -3.24 -17.48 24.07
C PRO A 392 -4.47 -16.66 23.68
N LYS A 393 -5.63 -17.01 24.26
CA LYS A 393 -6.89 -16.35 23.93
C LYS A 393 -6.83 -14.89 24.40
N LEU A 394 -6.96 -13.96 23.46
CA LEU A 394 -7.00 -12.53 23.71
C LEU A 394 -8.26 -12.15 24.49
N SER A 395 -8.09 -11.28 25.49
CA SER A 395 -9.17 -10.68 26.25
C SER A 395 -9.41 -9.25 25.80
N TYR A 396 -10.65 -8.93 25.45
CA TYR A 396 -11.04 -7.56 25.08
C TYR A 396 -11.08 -6.58 26.26
N TYR A 397 -11.05 -7.12 27.47
CA TYR A 397 -11.10 -6.37 28.72
C TYR A 397 -9.75 -6.34 29.43
N GLN A 398 -8.69 -6.79 28.76
CA GLN A 398 -7.35 -6.78 29.32
C GLN A 398 -6.96 -5.36 29.76
N LYS A 399 -6.54 -5.24 31.02
CA LYS A 399 -6.03 -3.98 31.58
C LYS A 399 -4.58 -3.76 31.14
N LYS A 400 -4.12 -2.51 31.18
CA LYS A 400 -2.78 -2.12 30.69
C LYS A 400 -1.66 -2.71 31.56
N GLU A 401 -1.96 -2.98 32.83
CA GLU A 401 -1.04 -3.52 33.83
C GLU A 401 -0.92 -5.06 33.77
N GLU A 402 -1.81 -5.74 33.03
CA GLU A 402 -1.75 -7.19 32.86
C GLU A 402 -0.68 -7.59 31.83
N ALA A 403 0.10 -8.61 32.17
CA ALA A 403 1.09 -9.21 31.27
C ALA A 403 0.51 -9.49 29.88
N SER A 404 1.26 -9.16 28.84
CA SER A 404 0.88 -9.38 27.45
C SER A 404 0.56 -10.86 27.23
N PRO A 405 -0.46 -11.21 26.42
CA PRO A 405 -0.76 -12.62 26.13
C PRO A 405 0.44 -13.38 25.56
N LEU A 406 1.35 -12.71 24.85
CA LEU A 406 2.57 -13.31 24.34
C LEU A 406 3.57 -13.66 25.45
N GLU A 407 3.65 -12.88 26.53
CA GLU A 407 4.56 -13.17 27.67
C GLU A 407 4.20 -14.47 28.41
N LYS A 408 2.96 -14.97 28.22
CA LYS A 408 2.48 -16.22 28.80
C LYS A 408 2.95 -17.46 28.03
N VAL A 409 3.52 -17.28 26.84
CA VAL A 409 4.00 -18.39 26.02
C VAL A 409 5.45 -18.67 26.39
N VAL A 410 5.73 -19.86 26.91
CA VAL A 410 7.07 -20.24 27.39
C VAL A 410 7.78 -21.18 26.43
N GLU A 411 7.05 -22.09 25.78
CA GLU A 411 7.63 -23.12 24.92
C GLU A 411 8.15 -22.55 23.58
N GLU A 412 9.42 -22.81 23.25
CA GLU A 412 10.07 -22.36 22.01
C GLU A 412 9.33 -22.85 20.75
N LYS A 413 8.77 -24.06 20.79
CA LYS A 413 7.95 -24.60 19.69
C LYS A 413 6.69 -23.77 19.44
N GLU A 414 6.08 -23.26 20.51
CA GLU A 414 4.90 -22.40 20.43
C GLU A 414 5.26 -21.01 19.89
N HIS A 415 6.40 -20.45 20.33
CA HIS A 415 6.96 -19.21 19.78
C HIS A 415 7.09 -19.31 18.26
N SER A 416 7.76 -20.35 17.75
CA SER A 416 7.95 -20.55 16.31
C SER A 416 6.62 -20.70 15.56
N ASN A 417 5.62 -21.40 16.13
CA ASN A 417 4.31 -21.54 15.50
C ASN A 417 3.52 -20.22 15.46
N ILE A 418 3.65 -19.37 16.48
CA ILE A 418 3.05 -18.03 16.50
C ILE A 418 3.75 -17.12 15.47
N LEU A 419 5.08 -17.14 15.43
CA LEU A 419 5.87 -16.37 14.45
C LEU A 419 5.57 -16.80 13.00
N LYS A 420 5.34 -18.10 12.75
CA LYS A 420 4.86 -18.58 11.43
C LYS A 420 3.50 -17.98 11.05
N THR A 421 2.61 -17.76 12.00
CA THR A 421 1.32 -17.09 11.76
C THR A 421 1.52 -15.60 11.48
N VAL A 422 2.43 -14.92 12.19
CA VAL A 422 2.82 -13.53 11.87
C VAL A 422 3.37 -13.46 10.44
N ARG A 423 4.30 -14.35 10.08
CA ARG A 423 4.87 -14.44 8.73
C ARG A 423 3.82 -14.70 7.65
N ALA A 424 2.80 -15.53 7.94
CA ALA A 424 1.67 -15.76 7.05
C ALA A 424 0.82 -14.49 6.82
N ILE A 425 0.60 -13.69 7.88
CA ILE A 425 -0.09 -12.39 7.77
C ILE A 425 0.73 -11.46 6.86
N GLU A 426 2.03 -11.36 7.09
CA GLU A 426 2.88 -10.43 6.34
C GLU A 426 3.05 -10.83 4.87
N VAL A 427 3.22 -12.12 4.55
CA VAL A 427 3.32 -12.55 3.15
C VAL A 427 2.00 -12.34 2.40
N HIS A 428 0.86 -12.51 3.08
CA HIS A 428 -0.45 -12.16 2.52
C HIS A 428 -0.53 -10.66 2.21
N MET A 429 0.03 -9.80 3.06
CA MET A 429 0.12 -8.37 2.77
C MET A 429 1.05 -8.06 1.59
N VAL A 430 2.18 -8.78 1.45
CA VAL A 430 3.06 -8.63 0.27
C VAL A 430 2.32 -9.00 -1.02
N LEU A 431 1.63 -10.15 -1.04
CA LEU A 431 0.79 -10.58 -2.18
C LEU A 431 -0.29 -9.54 -2.50
N SER A 432 -0.92 -8.98 -1.48
CA SER A 432 -1.95 -7.95 -1.63
C SER A 432 -1.40 -6.63 -2.17
N CYS A 433 -0.19 -6.24 -1.75
CA CYS A 433 0.52 -5.07 -2.28
C CYS A 433 0.88 -5.29 -3.76
N ALA A 434 1.46 -6.45 -4.10
CA ALA A 434 1.79 -6.79 -5.48
C ALA A 434 0.54 -6.78 -6.38
N ALA A 435 -0.54 -7.46 -5.98
CA ALA A 435 -1.80 -7.48 -6.72
C ALA A 435 -2.37 -6.07 -6.96
N MET A 436 -2.45 -5.24 -5.91
CA MET A 436 -2.95 -3.87 -6.04
C MET A 436 -2.01 -2.98 -6.86
N GLY A 437 -0.70 -3.12 -6.68
CA GLY A 437 0.30 -2.36 -7.42
C GLY A 437 0.32 -2.68 -8.91
N ILE A 438 0.10 -3.94 -9.29
CA ILE A 438 -0.09 -4.34 -10.69
C ILE A 438 -1.35 -3.67 -11.27
N LEU A 439 -2.47 -3.74 -10.56
CA LEU A 439 -3.72 -3.09 -10.97
C LEU A 439 -3.55 -1.56 -11.12
N GLN A 440 -2.84 -0.93 -10.18
CA GLN A 440 -2.55 0.50 -10.22
C GLN A 440 -1.61 0.89 -11.35
N SER A 441 -0.58 0.09 -11.62
CA SER A 441 0.35 0.32 -12.73
C SER A 441 -0.36 0.20 -14.07
N LEU A 442 -1.14 -0.88 -14.27
CA LEU A 442 -1.97 -1.06 -15.46
C LEU A 442 -2.94 0.12 -15.63
N SER A 443 -3.61 0.51 -14.56
CA SER A 443 -4.54 1.64 -14.53
C SER A 443 -3.89 2.95 -15.00
N ILE A 444 -2.63 3.21 -14.62
CA ILE A 444 -1.88 4.36 -15.11
C ILE A 444 -1.47 4.19 -16.57
N LEU A 445 -0.80 3.09 -16.91
CA LEU A 445 -0.26 2.79 -18.25
C LEU A 445 -1.35 2.76 -19.33
N MET A 446 -2.57 2.45 -18.93
CA MET A 446 -3.75 2.36 -19.81
C MET A 446 -4.64 3.61 -19.73
N SER A 447 -4.18 4.70 -19.12
CA SER A 447 -4.94 5.95 -19.04
C SER A 447 -5.17 6.54 -20.43
N GLY A 448 -6.41 6.94 -20.74
CA GLY A 448 -6.79 7.48 -22.05
C GLY A 448 -7.23 6.44 -23.09
N GLU A 449 -6.84 5.18 -22.92
CA GLU A 449 -7.17 4.09 -23.87
C GLU A 449 -8.54 3.44 -23.60
N PHE A 450 -9.10 3.70 -22.41
CA PHE A 450 -10.35 3.10 -21.96
C PHE A 450 -11.33 4.17 -21.52
N SER A 451 -12.58 4.06 -21.98
CA SER A 451 -13.66 4.84 -21.39
C SER A 451 -14.20 4.09 -20.16
N PRO A 452 -14.28 4.71 -18.97
CA PRO A 452 -14.67 4.03 -17.74
C PRO A 452 -16.05 3.36 -17.79
N GLY A 453 -16.94 3.81 -18.69
CA GLY A 453 -18.28 3.26 -18.91
C GLY A 453 -18.33 1.98 -19.75
N GLN A 454 -17.25 1.57 -20.42
CA GLN A 454 -17.24 0.38 -21.29
C GLN A 454 -17.35 -0.95 -20.52
N PHE A 455 -16.96 -1.00 -19.24
CA PHE A 455 -16.81 -2.27 -18.52
C PHE A 455 -17.76 -2.45 -17.36
N ARG A 456 -18.20 -1.34 -16.76
CA ARG A 456 -19.08 -1.35 -15.60
C ARG A 456 -19.78 0.01 -15.52
N TYR A 457 -21.04 -0.01 -15.08
CA TYR A 457 -21.72 1.22 -14.68
C TYR A 457 -20.96 1.92 -13.54
N GLN A 458 -20.67 3.21 -13.74
CA GLN A 458 -20.05 4.07 -12.74
C GLN A 458 -20.98 5.24 -12.47
N ARG A 459 -21.38 5.43 -11.22
CA ARG A 459 -22.17 6.61 -10.82
C ARG A 459 -21.41 7.92 -11.09
N THR A 460 -20.08 7.90 -10.96
CA THR A 460 -19.21 9.03 -11.22
C THR A 460 -18.00 8.55 -12.02
N PRO A 461 -18.01 8.72 -13.35
CA PRO A 461 -16.89 8.29 -14.18
C PRO A 461 -15.65 9.16 -13.92
N SER A 462 -14.49 8.53 -13.86
CA SER A 462 -13.21 9.24 -13.78
C SER A 462 -12.90 9.94 -15.11
N LYS A 463 -12.35 11.16 -15.06
CA LYS A 463 -11.99 11.92 -16.27
C LYS A 463 -10.61 11.57 -16.86
N GLY A 464 -9.91 10.58 -16.33
CA GLY A 464 -8.51 10.29 -16.74
C GLY A 464 -8.11 8.83 -16.61
N ARG A 465 -8.07 8.30 -15.39
CA ARG A 465 -7.57 6.95 -15.09
C ARG A 465 -8.70 5.93 -14.91
N VAL A 466 -8.59 4.74 -15.50
CA VAL A 466 -9.52 3.62 -15.23
C VAL A 466 -9.39 3.19 -13.76
N SER A 467 -10.49 3.03 -13.03
CA SER A 467 -10.42 2.57 -11.65
C SER A 467 -9.97 1.10 -11.56
N GLU A 468 -9.28 0.75 -10.48
CA GLU A 468 -8.88 -0.63 -10.18
C GLU A 468 -10.10 -1.56 -10.18
N ALA A 469 -11.22 -1.09 -9.64
CA ALA A 469 -12.49 -1.81 -9.65
C ALA A 469 -13.01 -2.13 -11.08
N ALA A 470 -12.82 -1.21 -12.03
CA ALA A 470 -13.22 -1.42 -13.43
C ALA A 470 -12.26 -2.38 -14.14
N LEU A 471 -10.95 -2.27 -13.88
CA LEU A 471 -9.96 -3.23 -14.38
C LEU A 471 -10.22 -4.63 -13.85
N MET A 472 -10.47 -4.79 -12.54
CA MET A 472 -10.78 -6.10 -11.96
C MET A 472 -12.05 -6.70 -12.57
N ALA A 473 -13.10 -5.89 -12.78
CA ALA A 473 -14.34 -6.35 -13.42
C ALA A 473 -14.10 -6.80 -14.86
N TYR A 474 -13.30 -6.04 -15.61
CA TYR A 474 -12.90 -6.37 -16.96
C TYR A 474 -12.08 -7.67 -17.02
N MET A 475 -11.03 -7.76 -16.20
CA MET A 475 -10.18 -8.94 -16.12
C MET A 475 -11.01 -10.17 -15.76
N ARG A 476 -11.88 -10.10 -14.76
CA ARG A 476 -12.76 -11.23 -14.39
C ARG A 476 -13.64 -11.70 -15.55
N LYS A 477 -14.18 -10.77 -16.35
CA LYS A 477 -15.04 -11.11 -17.48
C LYS A 477 -14.29 -11.84 -18.59
N TYR A 478 -13.02 -11.52 -18.81
CA TYR A 478 -12.27 -11.97 -19.98
C TYR A 478 -11.02 -12.81 -19.65
N PHE A 479 -10.76 -13.12 -18.38
CA PHE A 479 -9.53 -13.80 -17.95
C PHE A 479 -9.29 -15.13 -18.68
N PHE A 480 -10.31 -16.00 -18.76
CA PHE A 480 -10.15 -17.30 -19.44
C PHE A 480 -9.89 -17.13 -20.95
N LEU A 481 -10.55 -16.15 -21.58
CA LEU A 481 -10.25 -15.78 -22.97
C LEU A 481 -8.79 -15.32 -23.13
N PHE A 482 -8.23 -14.60 -22.15
CA PHE A 482 -6.82 -14.20 -22.18
C PHE A 482 -5.90 -15.40 -22.10
N THR A 483 -6.20 -16.33 -21.19
CA THR A 483 -5.41 -17.56 -21.05
C THR A 483 -5.53 -18.45 -22.28
N GLU A 484 -6.64 -18.44 -23.02
CA GLU A 484 -6.77 -19.17 -24.29
C GLU A 484 -5.94 -18.56 -25.41
N LYS A 485 -5.92 -17.23 -25.52
CA LYS A 485 -5.17 -16.50 -26.55
C LYS A 485 -3.66 -16.46 -26.32
N HIS A 486 -3.23 -16.63 -25.08
CA HIS A 486 -1.83 -16.56 -24.67
C HIS A 486 -1.37 -17.81 -23.91
N PRO A 487 -1.44 -19.01 -24.53
CA PRO A 487 -1.01 -20.27 -23.91
C PRO A 487 0.49 -20.33 -23.63
N GLU A 488 1.29 -19.53 -24.33
CA GLU A 488 2.75 -19.45 -24.21
C GLU A 488 3.22 -18.77 -22.93
N LEU A 489 2.38 -17.94 -22.29
CA LEU A 489 2.77 -17.22 -21.09
C LEU A 489 2.91 -18.18 -19.89
N GLN A 490 3.99 -18.01 -19.14
CA GLN A 490 4.29 -18.84 -17.96
C GLN A 490 3.17 -18.76 -16.92
N ILE A 491 2.58 -17.57 -16.71
CA ILE A 491 1.42 -17.43 -15.80
C ILE A 491 0.21 -18.24 -16.28
N THR A 492 -0.02 -18.32 -17.60
CA THR A 492 -1.12 -19.11 -18.18
C THR A 492 -0.88 -20.60 -17.95
N GLN A 493 0.34 -21.08 -18.19
CA GLN A 493 0.72 -22.48 -17.98
C GLN A 493 0.57 -22.87 -16.51
N ILE A 494 1.00 -22.02 -15.57
CA ILE A 494 0.84 -22.25 -14.12
C ILE A 494 -0.62 -22.43 -13.75
N ILE A 495 -1.51 -21.55 -14.25
CA ILE A 495 -2.93 -21.62 -13.93
C ILE A 495 -3.55 -22.88 -14.53
N ARG A 496 -3.32 -23.17 -15.81
CA ARG A 496 -3.86 -24.36 -16.48
C ARG A 496 -3.45 -25.66 -15.77
N ASN A 497 -2.19 -25.76 -15.35
CA ASN A 497 -1.70 -26.93 -14.61
C ASN A 497 -2.42 -27.15 -13.26
N GLN A 498 -2.98 -26.10 -12.66
CA GLN A 498 -3.73 -26.19 -11.39
C GLN A 498 -5.25 -26.34 -11.61
N GLN A 499 -5.72 -26.09 -12.84
CA GLN A 499 -7.08 -26.38 -13.27
C GLN A 499 -7.25 -27.82 -13.71
N ASP A 500 -6.16 -28.47 -14.15
CA ASP A 500 -6.18 -29.85 -14.61
C ASP A 500 -6.68 -30.82 -13.52
N THR A 501 -7.80 -31.48 -13.81
CA THR A 501 -8.49 -32.44 -12.94
C THR A 501 -8.26 -33.88 -13.35
N SER A 502 -7.46 -34.14 -14.40
CA SER A 502 -7.26 -35.48 -15.00
C SER A 502 -6.65 -36.53 -14.07
N GLY A 503 -6.21 -36.14 -12.86
CA GLY A 503 -5.67 -37.05 -11.84
C GLY A 503 -6.43 -37.10 -10.50
N THR A 504 -7.62 -36.50 -10.35
CA THR A 504 -8.26 -36.37 -9.01
C THR A 504 -9.66 -36.97 -8.88
N TYR A 505 -10.20 -37.64 -9.91
CA TYR A 505 -11.55 -38.22 -9.85
C TYR A 505 -11.63 -39.75 -9.71
N GLU A 506 -10.53 -40.51 -9.82
CA GLU A 506 -10.61 -41.97 -9.63
C GLU A 506 -10.75 -42.40 -8.15
N ASP A 507 -10.32 -41.58 -7.19
CA ASP A 507 -10.34 -41.94 -5.76
C ASP A 507 -11.51 -41.36 -4.95
N SER A 508 -12.50 -40.71 -5.60
CA SER A 508 -13.67 -40.15 -4.88
C SER A 508 -14.98 -40.93 -5.08
N LEU A 509 -14.91 -42.13 -5.67
CA LEU A 509 -16.01 -43.10 -5.74
C LEU A 509 -15.83 -44.33 -4.83
N ALA A 510 -14.89 -44.30 -3.88
CA ALA A 510 -14.76 -45.35 -2.89
C ALA A 510 -14.41 -44.78 -1.51
N SER A 511 -15.44 -44.38 -0.75
CA SER A 511 -15.63 -44.60 0.71
C SER A 511 -16.72 -43.69 1.26
#